data_AF-A0A3D1F1R5-F1
#
_entry.id   AF-A0A3D1F1R5-F1
#
_cell.length_a   1.000
_cell.length_b   1.000
_cell.length_c   1.000
_cell.angle_alpha   90.00
_cell.angle_beta   90.00
_cell.angle_gamma   90.00
#
_symmetry.space_group_name_H-M   'P 1'
#
loop_
_entity.id
_entity.type
_entity.pdbx_description
1 polymer ?
#
loop_
_entity_poly.entity_id
_entity_poly.type
_entity_poly.pdbx_seq_one_letter_code
_entity_poly.pdbx_strand_id
1 'polypeptide(L)'
;MSIRMLSLATLLCLLFTAGVTLAQTESTPESSDAMTTPADATQLSDEPETEIVGSVSFADRIRSGGNTMFFLGLCSLAALSCFLERLARLRRSVVTPIGLRDQAMKLWQNKQYAQLSALCDKHPSSLSSILKAFVRHRHCPALELSALAGDIAGRDMRQHLQRAYPIAIVATLAPLLGLLGTVIGMIESFEVVSVVGSMGDASVLAGSISKALVTTAAGLIIAVPALAFYHYIKGRTVALTLLLEEDVNEVLTTWFMTLEDEDKASDSEGQVTDAG
;
A
#
# COMPACT_ATOMS: atom_id res chain seq x y z
N MET A 1 12.18 -11.89 7.16
CA MET A 1 10.76 -12.00 7.59
C MET A 1 9.77 -11.95 6.40
N SER A 2 10.21 -12.27 5.18
CA SER A 2 9.41 -12.16 3.93
C SER A 2 8.72 -13.46 3.51
N ILE A 3 9.27 -14.64 3.86
CA ILE A 3 8.80 -15.94 3.36
C ILE A 3 7.47 -16.38 4.00
N ARG A 4 7.28 -16.16 5.30
CA ARG A 4 6.04 -16.54 6.00
C ARG A 4 4.82 -15.73 5.56
N MET A 5 5.01 -14.48 5.13
CA MET A 5 3.91 -13.64 4.65
C MET A 5 3.63 -13.84 3.15
N LEU A 6 4.65 -14.11 2.34
CA LEU A 6 4.45 -14.58 0.96
C LEU A 6 3.67 -15.91 0.94
N SER A 7 3.95 -16.80 1.90
CA SER A 7 3.22 -18.05 2.12
C SER A 7 1.77 -17.82 2.55
N LEU A 8 1.48 -16.82 3.39
CA LEU A 8 0.11 -16.53 3.83
C LEU A 8 -0.72 -15.87 2.72
N ALA A 9 -0.12 -14.97 1.93
CA ALA A 9 -0.76 -14.34 0.78
C ALA A 9 -1.04 -15.35 -0.35
N THR A 10 -0.09 -16.27 -0.62
CA THR A 10 -0.30 -17.37 -1.56
C THR A 10 -1.33 -18.38 -1.06
N LEU A 11 -1.39 -18.65 0.24
CA LEU A 11 -2.39 -19.53 0.85
C LEU A 11 -3.79 -18.91 0.85
N LEU A 12 -3.93 -17.61 1.13
CA LEU A 12 -5.18 -16.87 0.97
C LEU A 12 -5.62 -16.79 -0.50
N CYS A 13 -4.67 -16.63 -1.42
CA CYS A 13 -4.93 -16.69 -2.86
C CYS A 13 -5.45 -18.07 -3.28
N LEU A 14 -4.77 -19.14 -2.84
CA LEU A 14 -5.18 -20.54 -3.11
C LEU A 14 -6.51 -20.92 -2.47
N LEU A 15 -6.81 -20.41 -1.27
CA LEU A 15 -8.09 -20.63 -0.60
C LEU A 15 -9.22 -19.87 -1.29
N PHE A 16 -8.96 -18.65 -1.77
CA PHE A 16 -9.93 -17.89 -2.55
C PHE A 16 -10.20 -18.56 -3.90
N THR A 17 -9.16 -19.03 -4.60
CA THR A 17 -9.32 -19.79 -5.85
C THR A 17 -10.10 -21.08 -5.62
N ALA A 18 -9.77 -21.86 -4.57
CA ALA A 18 -10.45 -23.12 -4.26
C ALA A 18 -11.93 -22.92 -3.86
N GLY A 19 -12.22 -21.87 -3.08
CA GLY A 19 -13.60 -21.55 -2.68
C GLY A 19 -14.49 -21.16 -3.86
N VAL A 20 -13.93 -20.47 -4.86
CA VAL A 20 -14.68 -20.08 -6.07
C VAL A 20 -14.88 -21.26 -7.02
N THR A 21 -13.88 -22.15 -7.18
CA THR A 21 -14.01 -23.33 -8.06
C THR A 21 -15.08 -24.30 -7.58
N LEU A 22 -15.17 -24.55 -6.27
CA LEU A 22 -16.23 -25.38 -5.68
C LEU A 22 -17.63 -24.75 -5.87
N ALA A 23 -17.70 -23.42 -5.87
CA ALA A 23 -18.94 -22.66 -6.00
C ALA A 23 -19.49 -22.55 -7.43
N GLN A 24 -18.72 -22.94 -8.45
CA GLN A 24 -19.15 -22.97 -9.87
C GLN A 24 -19.66 -24.35 -10.31
N THR A 25 -19.45 -25.40 -9.52
CA THR A 25 -19.89 -26.77 -9.89
C THR A 25 -21.37 -27.03 -9.57
N GLU A 26 -22.03 -26.20 -8.75
CA GLU A 26 -23.38 -26.46 -8.25
C GLU A 26 -24.56 -25.88 -9.06
N SER A 27 -24.36 -24.96 -10.02
CA SER A 27 -25.48 -24.27 -10.66
C SER A 27 -25.55 -24.46 -12.18
N THR A 28 -26.03 -25.63 -12.62
CA THR A 28 -26.74 -25.77 -13.90
C THR A 28 -28.23 -25.85 -13.58
N PRO A 29 -29.07 -24.87 -13.92
CA PRO A 29 -30.50 -25.07 -13.84
C PRO A 29 -31.03 -25.64 -15.16
N GLU A 30 -31.65 -26.79 -14.98
CA GLU A 30 -32.55 -27.52 -15.86
C GLU A 30 -33.71 -26.63 -16.35
N SER A 31 -34.10 -26.84 -17.60
CA SER A 31 -35.24 -26.26 -18.30
C SER A 31 -36.58 -26.52 -17.59
N SER A 32 -37.49 -25.53 -17.57
CA SER A 32 -38.92 -25.80 -17.45
C SER A 32 -39.76 -24.73 -18.17
N ASP A 33 -40.39 -25.16 -19.26
CA ASP A 33 -41.51 -24.51 -19.93
C ASP A 33 -42.71 -24.30 -18.97
N ALA A 34 -43.49 -23.23 -19.20
CA ALA A 34 -44.95 -23.30 -19.43
C ALA A 34 -45.62 -21.91 -19.51
N MET A 35 -45.96 -21.53 -20.75
CA MET A 35 -47.08 -20.73 -21.28
C MET A 35 -48.29 -20.46 -20.34
N THR A 36 -48.76 -19.19 -20.24
CA THR A 36 -50.10 -18.71 -20.72
C THR A 36 -50.33 -17.19 -20.54
N THR A 37 -51.14 -16.62 -21.43
CA THR A 37 -51.60 -15.22 -21.67
C THR A 37 -53.13 -15.33 -21.99
N PRO A 38 -54.05 -14.32 -22.12
CA PRO A 38 -53.99 -12.82 -22.06
C PRO A 38 -55.15 -12.11 -21.28
N ALA A 39 -55.17 -10.75 -21.39
CA ALA A 39 -56.28 -9.76 -21.22
C ALA A 39 -56.49 -9.22 -19.78
N ASP A 40 -56.75 -7.94 -19.49
CA ASP A 40 -57.49 -6.88 -20.22
C ASP A 40 -56.97 -5.47 -19.79
N ALA A 41 -57.42 -4.43 -20.50
CA ALA A 41 -56.92 -3.06 -20.49
C ALA A 41 -57.48 -2.11 -19.39
N THR A 42 -56.65 -1.11 -19.05
CA THR A 42 -56.96 0.25 -18.57
C THR A 42 -57.58 0.46 -17.17
N GLN A 43 -56.76 0.98 -16.24
CA GLN A 43 -57.08 2.17 -15.42
C GLN A 43 -55.82 2.72 -14.72
N LEU A 44 -55.46 3.96 -15.05
CA LEU A 44 -54.52 4.79 -14.27
C LEU A 44 -55.21 5.25 -12.98
N SER A 45 -54.61 4.97 -11.83
CA SER A 45 -54.43 5.90 -10.68
C SER A 45 -54.16 5.09 -9.40
N ASP A 46 -52.87 4.93 -9.09
CA ASP A 46 -52.27 4.90 -7.75
C ASP A 46 -50.82 4.46 -7.98
N GLU A 47 -49.86 5.35 -7.69
CA GLU A 47 -48.46 4.94 -7.69
C GLU A 47 -48.21 4.07 -6.45
N PRO A 48 -47.78 2.80 -6.59
CA PRO A 48 -47.00 2.18 -5.53
C PRO A 48 -45.53 2.51 -5.82
N GLU A 49 -44.92 3.29 -4.92
CA GLU A 49 -43.48 3.38 -4.73
C GLU A 49 -42.87 1.98 -4.87
N THR A 50 -42.31 1.67 -6.03
CA THR A 50 -41.65 0.38 -6.22
C THR A 50 -40.22 0.55 -5.75
N GLU A 51 -39.98 0.15 -4.50
CA GLU A 51 -38.66 -0.12 -3.93
C GLU A 51 -37.84 -1.02 -4.88
N ILE A 52 -37.06 -0.44 -5.78
CA ILE A 52 -36.03 -1.18 -6.55
C ILE A 52 -34.66 -0.87 -5.96
N VAL A 53 -34.48 -1.13 -4.66
CA VAL A 53 -33.14 -1.15 -4.02
C VAL A 53 -32.98 -2.34 -3.06
N GLY A 54 -34.03 -3.12 -2.79
CA GLY A 54 -34.00 -4.22 -1.82
C GLY A 54 -33.71 -5.59 -2.44
N SER A 55 -32.51 -6.13 -2.16
CA SER A 55 -32.19 -7.57 -2.08
C SER A 55 -31.76 -8.38 -3.31
N VAL A 56 -31.23 -7.77 -4.38
CA VAL A 56 -30.21 -8.53 -5.15
C VAL A 56 -28.91 -8.38 -4.39
N SER A 57 -28.51 -9.42 -3.64
CA SER A 57 -27.32 -9.39 -2.79
C SER A 57 -26.13 -8.91 -3.62
N PHE A 58 -25.34 -7.98 -3.08
CA PHE A 58 -24.13 -7.49 -3.76
C PHE A 58 -23.21 -8.66 -4.16
N ALA A 59 -23.27 -9.76 -3.39
CA ALA A 59 -22.64 -11.04 -3.69
C ALA A 59 -23.13 -11.70 -4.99
N ASP A 60 -24.43 -11.66 -5.29
CA ASP A 60 -25.01 -12.26 -6.51
C ASP A 60 -24.62 -11.45 -7.75
N ARG A 61 -24.54 -10.12 -7.63
CA ARG A 61 -24.03 -9.22 -8.68
C ARG A 61 -22.52 -9.32 -8.88
N ILE A 62 -21.76 -9.64 -7.83
CA ILE A 62 -20.33 -9.97 -7.94
C ILE A 62 -20.16 -11.32 -8.66
N ARG A 63 -21.05 -12.27 -8.41
CA ARG A 63 -21.00 -13.61 -9.03
C ARG A 63 -21.27 -13.57 -10.53
N SER A 64 -22.07 -12.61 -11.01
CA SER A 64 -22.36 -12.43 -12.43
C SER A 64 -21.24 -11.76 -13.22
N GLY A 65 -20.25 -11.13 -12.58
CA GLY A 65 -19.16 -10.38 -13.22
C GLY A 65 -18.16 -11.19 -14.07
N GLY A 66 -18.27 -12.52 -14.09
CA GLY A 66 -17.42 -13.40 -14.90
C GLY A 66 -15.94 -13.36 -14.50
N ASN A 67 -15.05 -13.76 -15.42
CA ASN A 67 -13.62 -13.92 -15.15
C ASN A 67 -12.91 -12.62 -14.72
N THR A 68 -13.35 -11.46 -15.22
CA THR A 68 -12.79 -10.15 -14.85
C THR A 68 -12.95 -9.86 -13.37
N MET A 69 -14.05 -10.31 -12.76
CA MET A 69 -14.32 -10.15 -11.34
C MET A 69 -13.37 -10.96 -10.47
N PHE A 70 -12.95 -12.14 -10.93
CA PHE A 70 -11.95 -12.96 -10.27
C PHE A 70 -10.58 -12.28 -10.24
N PHE A 71 -10.12 -11.73 -11.37
CA PHE A 71 -8.87 -10.97 -11.43
C PHE A 71 -8.91 -9.76 -10.49
N LEU A 72 -10.05 -9.07 -10.46
CA LEU A 72 -10.25 -7.91 -9.59
C LEU A 72 -10.26 -8.29 -8.10
N GLY A 73 -10.86 -9.43 -7.74
CA GLY A 73 -10.81 -9.99 -6.39
C GLY A 73 -9.38 -10.34 -5.95
N LEU A 74 -8.59 -10.93 -6.85
CA LEU A 74 -7.18 -11.26 -6.60
C LEU A 74 -6.33 -10.00 -6.38
N CYS A 75 -6.54 -8.96 -7.20
CA CYS A 75 -5.91 -7.65 -6.98
C CYS A 75 -6.31 -7.03 -5.63
N SER A 76 -7.58 -7.11 -5.24
CA SER A 76 -8.08 -6.59 -3.96
C SER A 76 -7.45 -7.32 -2.76
N LEU A 77 -7.35 -8.65 -2.83
CA LEU A 77 -6.72 -9.46 -1.79
C LEU A 77 -5.22 -9.16 -1.67
N ALA A 78 -4.52 -8.99 -2.79
CA ALA A 78 -3.11 -8.60 -2.80
C ALA A 78 -2.91 -7.20 -2.19
N ALA A 79 -3.78 -6.23 -2.52
CA ALA A 79 -3.75 -4.90 -1.92
C ALA A 79 -4.02 -4.95 -0.41
N LEU A 80 -5.02 -5.71 0.03
CA LEU A 80 -5.37 -5.83 1.44
C LEU A 80 -4.25 -6.51 2.24
N SER A 81 -3.63 -7.54 1.69
CA SER A 81 -2.47 -8.20 2.30
C SER A 81 -1.30 -7.24 2.47
N CYS A 82 -0.92 -6.51 1.42
CA CYS A 82 0.12 -5.49 1.48
C CYS A 82 -0.22 -4.37 2.47
N PHE A 83 -1.50 -3.99 2.54
CA PHE A 83 -2.00 -2.96 3.45
C PHE A 83 -1.87 -3.38 4.92
N LEU A 84 -2.34 -4.58 5.28
CA LEU A 84 -2.26 -5.11 6.64
C LEU A 84 -0.81 -5.28 7.08
N GLU A 85 0.05 -5.78 6.19
CA GLU A 85 1.49 -5.88 6.44
C GLU A 85 2.10 -4.50 6.74
N ARG A 86 1.68 -3.46 5.99
CA ARG A 86 2.19 -2.12 6.19
C ARG A 86 1.67 -1.48 7.46
N LEU A 87 0.39 -1.64 7.82
CA LEU A 87 -0.12 -1.14 9.11
C LEU A 87 0.60 -1.77 10.30
N ALA A 88 0.91 -3.06 10.22
CA ALA A 88 1.65 -3.76 11.26
C ALA A 88 3.10 -3.24 11.38
N ARG A 89 3.80 -2.99 10.26
CA ARG A 89 5.19 -2.50 10.26
C ARG A 89 5.36 -0.99 10.41
N LEU A 90 4.34 -0.19 10.11
CA LEU A 90 4.37 1.27 10.23
C LEU A 90 4.11 1.77 11.67
N ARG A 91 3.90 0.86 12.63
CA ARG A 91 3.82 1.24 14.05
C ARG A 91 5.14 1.92 14.48
N ARG A 92 5.01 3.17 14.97
CA ARG A 92 6.06 4.09 15.45
C ARG A 92 7.19 3.44 16.26
N SER A 93 6.94 2.30 16.90
CA SER A 93 7.88 1.56 17.75
C SER A 93 9.13 1.01 17.03
N VAL A 94 9.19 0.97 15.70
CA VAL A 94 10.31 0.34 14.96
C VAL A 94 11.23 1.36 14.27
N VAL A 95 10.74 2.56 13.94
CA VAL A 95 11.52 3.53 13.15
C VAL A 95 12.36 4.45 14.04
N THR A 96 11.82 4.87 15.19
CA THR A 96 12.56 5.69 16.17
C THR A 96 12.17 5.23 17.58
N PRO A 97 12.92 4.34 18.23
CA PRO A 97 12.70 4.03 19.64
C PRO A 97 12.85 5.33 20.44
N ILE A 98 11.80 5.74 21.13
CA ILE A 98 11.80 6.94 21.97
C ILE A 98 12.91 6.75 23.02
N GLY A 99 13.91 7.64 23.00
CA GLY A 99 15.06 7.61 23.91
C GLY A 99 16.34 6.96 23.37
N LEU A 100 16.37 6.43 22.13
CA LEU A 100 17.61 5.91 21.54
C LEU A 100 18.65 7.03 21.34
N ARG A 101 18.20 8.18 20.83
CA ARG A 101 19.00 9.40 20.67
C ARG A 101 19.61 9.84 22.00
N ASP A 102 18.79 9.98 23.04
CA ASP A 102 19.26 10.48 24.34
C ASP A 102 20.26 9.52 25.01
N GLN A 103 20.04 8.21 24.89
CA GLN A 103 21.00 7.20 25.36
C GLN A 103 22.29 7.22 24.54
N ALA A 104 22.18 7.37 23.22
CA ALA A 104 23.35 7.50 22.36
C ALA A 104 24.18 8.73 22.70
N MET A 105 23.53 9.85 22.98
CA MET A 105 24.16 11.10 23.40
C MET A 105 24.97 10.94 24.69
N LYS A 106 24.38 10.31 25.71
CA LYS A 106 25.05 10.03 27.00
C LYS A 106 26.26 9.10 26.84
N LEU A 107 26.12 8.03 26.05
CA LEU A 107 27.21 7.08 25.81
C LEU A 107 28.36 7.70 25.03
N TRP A 108 28.08 8.61 24.10
CA TRP A 108 29.09 9.35 23.35
C TRP A 108 29.88 10.30 24.26
N GLN A 109 29.20 11.09 25.09
CA GLN A 109 29.84 11.99 26.06
C GLN A 109 30.79 11.24 27.00
N ASN A 110 30.40 10.02 27.42
CA ASN A 110 31.23 9.17 28.27
C ASN A 110 32.34 8.41 27.51
N LYS A 111 32.51 8.65 26.20
CA LYS A 111 33.46 7.94 25.31
C LYS A 111 33.27 6.41 25.28
N GLN A 112 32.05 5.93 25.57
CA GLN A 112 31.71 4.51 25.64
C GLN A 112 31.24 3.96 24.28
N TYR A 113 32.09 4.05 23.27
CA TYR A 113 31.76 3.71 21.88
C TYR A 113 31.35 2.24 21.67
N ALA A 114 31.95 1.30 22.41
CA ALA A 114 31.60 -0.12 22.34
C ALA A 114 30.17 -0.40 22.83
N GLN A 115 29.75 0.29 23.90
CA GLN A 115 28.39 0.17 24.45
C GLN A 115 27.37 0.82 23.52
N LEU A 116 27.74 1.94 22.89
CA LEU A 116 26.90 2.60 21.88
C LEU A 116 26.63 1.68 20.67
N SER A 117 27.65 1.00 20.16
CA SER A 117 27.48 0.03 19.08
C SER A 117 26.56 -1.13 19.50
N ALA A 118 26.75 -1.67 20.70
CA ALA A 118 25.92 -2.76 21.23
C ALA A 118 24.45 -2.34 21.45
N LEU A 119 24.20 -1.11 21.87
CA LEU A 119 22.85 -0.55 21.98
C LEU A 119 22.19 -0.42 20.60
N CYS A 120 22.96 0.00 19.58
CA CYS A 120 22.49 0.03 18.20
C CYS A 120 22.29 -1.37 17.59
N ASP A 121 22.93 -2.42 18.11
CA ASP A 121 22.66 -3.82 17.73
C ASP A 121 21.34 -4.34 18.30
N LYS A 122 20.98 -3.91 19.51
CA LYS A 122 19.71 -4.29 20.16
C LYS A 122 18.48 -3.65 19.50
N HIS A 123 18.63 -2.46 18.91
CA HIS A 123 17.53 -1.72 18.30
C HIS A 123 17.82 -1.44 16.81
N PRO A 124 17.54 -2.38 15.89
CA PRO A 124 17.80 -2.20 14.47
C PRO A 124 16.84 -1.17 13.86
N SER A 125 17.29 0.07 13.78
CA SER A 125 16.61 1.22 13.15
C SER A 125 17.52 1.96 12.17
N SER A 126 16.95 2.83 11.36
CA SER A 126 17.69 3.71 10.44
C SER A 126 18.68 4.59 11.20
N LEU A 127 18.24 5.17 12.33
CA LEU A 127 19.08 5.94 13.25
C LEU A 127 20.24 5.10 13.80
N SER A 128 19.97 3.86 14.25
CA SER A 128 21.03 2.97 14.79
C SER A 128 22.12 2.64 13.76
N SER A 129 21.75 2.55 12.49
CA SER A 129 22.67 2.25 11.39
C SER A 129 23.59 3.45 11.11
N ILE A 130 23.04 4.66 11.17
CA ILE A 130 23.78 5.91 11.03
C ILE A 130 24.71 6.12 12.24
N LEU A 131 24.21 5.94 13.46
CA LEU A 131 25.02 6.07 14.68
C LEU A 131 26.21 5.10 14.71
N LYS A 132 26.03 3.86 14.26
CA LYS A 132 27.14 2.90 14.08
C LYS A 132 28.17 3.39 13.06
N ALA A 133 27.71 3.97 11.95
CA ALA A 133 28.61 4.54 10.95
C ALA A 133 29.44 5.69 11.55
N PHE A 134 28.82 6.55 12.36
CA PHE A 134 29.52 7.63 13.08
C PHE A 134 30.58 7.10 14.06
N VAL A 135 30.26 6.06 14.84
CA VAL A 135 31.24 5.43 15.75
C VAL A 135 32.42 4.84 14.97
N ARG A 136 32.15 4.19 13.84
CA ARG A 136 33.18 3.53 13.01
C ARG A 136 34.07 4.54 12.29
N HIS A 137 33.51 5.63 11.80
CA HIS A 137 34.19 6.66 10.99
C HIS A 137 34.42 7.96 11.77
N ARG A 138 34.53 7.90 13.11
CA ARG A 138 34.64 9.08 14.00
C ARG A 138 35.80 10.05 13.72
N HIS A 139 36.78 9.64 12.93
CA HIS A 139 37.97 10.43 12.60
C HIS A 139 37.86 11.10 11.21
N CYS A 140 36.77 10.87 10.49
CA CYS A 140 36.49 11.55 9.23
C CYS A 140 35.94 12.96 9.50
N PRO A 141 36.16 13.92 8.59
CA PRO A 141 35.59 15.26 8.70
C PRO A 141 34.06 15.23 8.72
N ALA A 142 33.45 16.18 9.42
CA ALA A 142 31.99 16.24 9.60
C ALA A 142 31.21 16.24 8.28
N LEU A 143 31.78 16.84 7.22
CA LEU A 143 31.20 16.87 5.88
C LEU A 143 31.04 15.46 5.27
N GLU A 144 32.05 14.60 5.42
CA GLU A 144 32.00 13.22 4.92
C GLU A 144 30.99 12.37 5.72
N LEU A 145 30.93 12.57 7.04
CA LEU A 145 29.97 11.91 7.90
C LEU A 145 28.52 12.31 7.57
N SER A 146 28.28 13.59 7.31
CA SER A 146 26.98 14.10 6.85
C SER A 146 26.55 13.44 5.53
N ALA A 147 27.45 13.37 4.55
CA ALA A 147 27.20 12.71 3.28
C ALA A 147 26.87 11.22 3.46
N LEU A 148 27.65 10.51 4.30
CA LEU A 148 27.42 9.10 4.60
C LEU A 148 26.06 8.86 5.28
N ALA A 149 25.68 9.74 6.22
CA ALA A 149 24.38 9.65 6.88
C ALA A 149 23.23 9.88 5.90
N GLY A 150 23.37 10.86 5.01
CA GLY A 150 22.41 11.13 3.93
C GLY A 150 22.24 9.92 2.99
N ASP A 151 23.33 9.25 2.62
CA ASP A 151 23.28 8.05 1.79
C ASP A 151 22.54 6.88 2.48
N ILE A 152 22.80 6.67 3.77
CA ILE A 152 22.12 5.62 4.56
C ILE A 152 20.63 5.94 4.70
N ALA A 153 20.29 7.17 5.07
CA ALA A 153 18.91 7.63 5.20
C ALA A 153 18.15 7.55 3.87
N GLY A 154 18.78 8.01 2.78
CA GLY A 154 18.23 7.95 1.42
C GLY A 154 18.00 6.52 0.93
N ARG A 155 18.92 5.59 1.22
CA ARG A 155 18.75 4.17 0.90
C ARG A 155 17.58 3.56 1.65
N ASP A 156 17.45 3.83 2.95
CA ASP A 156 16.35 3.28 3.75
C ASP A 156 14.99 3.86 3.32
N MET A 157 14.92 5.17 3.07
CA MET A 157 13.75 5.83 2.47
C MET A 157 13.32 5.15 1.17
N ARG A 158 14.25 4.97 0.22
CA ARG A 158 13.96 4.30 -1.06
C ARG A 158 13.44 2.88 -0.83
N GLN A 159 14.02 2.14 0.10
CA GLN A 159 13.56 0.78 0.44
C GLN A 159 12.12 0.79 0.97
N HIS A 160 11.76 1.74 1.84
CA HIS A 160 10.39 1.88 2.35
C HIS A 160 9.40 2.25 1.24
N LEU A 161 9.76 3.15 0.34
CA LEU A 161 8.92 3.54 -0.80
C LEU A 161 8.74 2.40 -1.80
N GLN A 162 9.81 1.69 -2.16
CA GLN A 162 9.78 0.52 -3.06
C GLN A 162 8.81 -0.56 -2.53
N ARG A 163 8.80 -0.79 -1.22
CA ARG A 163 7.87 -1.74 -0.58
C ARG A 163 6.40 -1.26 -0.57
N ALA A 164 6.14 0.03 -0.75
CA ALA A 164 4.76 0.57 -0.85
C ALA A 164 4.27 0.64 -2.31
N TYR A 165 5.18 0.51 -3.28
CA TYR A 165 4.88 0.60 -4.70
C TYR A 165 3.80 -0.38 -5.20
N PRO A 166 3.72 -1.65 -4.72
CA PRO A 166 2.66 -2.56 -5.17
C PRO A 166 1.24 -2.05 -4.89
N ILE A 167 1.02 -1.28 -3.82
CA ILE A 167 -0.29 -0.68 -3.51
C ILE A 167 -0.65 0.37 -4.56
N ALA A 168 0.33 1.16 -5.01
CA ALA A 168 0.12 2.11 -6.09
C ALA A 168 -0.23 1.42 -7.40
N ILE A 169 0.42 0.28 -7.70
CA ILE A 169 0.10 -0.53 -8.88
C ILE A 169 -1.35 -1.02 -8.82
N VAL A 170 -1.81 -1.54 -7.68
CA VAL A 170 -3.21 -2.00 -7.57
C VAL A 170 -4.18 -0.83 -7.70
N ALA A 171 -3.87 0.32 -7.09
CA ALA A 171 -4.69 1.52 -7.19
C ALA A 171 -4.86 2.02 -8.64
N THR A 172 -3.86 1.83 -9.50
CA THR A 172 -3.93 2.22 -10.91
C THR A 172 -4.49 1.12 -11.81
N LEU A 173 -4.22 -0.16 -11.53
CA LEU A 173 -4.70 -1.28 -12.33
C LEU A 173 -6.18 -1.61 -12.08
N ALA A 174 -6.68 -1.47 -10.85
CA ALA A 174 -8.07 -1.84 -10.53
C ALA A 174 -9.13 -1.09 -11.36
N PRO A 175 -9.03 0.25 -11.58
CA PRO A 175 -9.95 0.95 -12.48
C PRO A 175 -9.81 0.51 -13.94
N LEU A 176 -8.59 0.24 -14.39
CA LEU A 176 -8.34 -0.22 -15.77
C LEU A 176 -8.93 -1.61 -16.02
N LEU A 177 -8.88 -2.50 -15.02
CA LEU A 177 -9.57 -3.80 -15.06
C LEU A 177 -11.09 -3.65 -15.06
N GLY A 178 -11.63 -2.69 -14.31
CA GLY A 178 -13.05 -2.35 -14.35
C GLY A 178 -13.50 -1.86 -15.74
N LEU A 179 -12.71 -0.98 -16.35
CA LEU A 179 -12.94 -0.51 -17.73
C LEU A 179 -12.79 -1.65 -18.74
N LEU A 180 -11.83 -2.56 -18.57
CA LEU A 180 -11.73 -3.76 -19.40
C LEU A 180 -13.01 -4.61 -19.32
N GLY A 181 -13.60 -4.71 -18.12
CA GLY A 181 -14.88 -5.38 -17.89
C GLY A 181 -16.03 -4.77 -18.70
N THR A 182 -16.07 -3.45 -18.90
CA THR A 182 -17.11 -2.83 -19.73
C THR A 182 -16.91 -3.11 -21.21
N VAL A 183 -15.67 -3.09 -21.68
CA VAL A 183 -15.35 -3.47 -23.06
C VAL A 183 -15.77 -4.90 -23.34
N ILE A 184 -15.44 -5.83 -22.43
CA ILE A 184 -15.83 -7.24 -22.56
C ILE A 184 -17.37 -7.40 -22.54
N GLY A 185 -18.07 -6.76 -21.61
CA GLY A 185 -19.53 -6.86 -21.55
C GLY A 185 -20.24 -6.25 -22.77
N MET A 186 -19.69 -5.19 -23.38
CA MET A 186 -20.20 -4.66 -24.64
C MET A 186 -19.94 -5.62 -25.82
N ILE A 187 -18.79 -6.29 -25.86
CA ILE A 187 -18.51 -7.32 -26.88
C ILE A 187 -19.51 -8.49 -26.75
N GLU A 188 -19.71 -9.00 -25.53
CA GLU A 188 -20.70 -10.06 -25.24
C GLU A 188 -22.12 -9.61 -25.69
N SER A 189 -22.46 -8.34 -25.49
CA SER A 189 -23.77 -7.79 -25.89
C SER A 189 -23.95 -7.79 -27.42
N PHE A 190 -22.92 -7.41 -28.18
CA PHE A 190 -22.99 -7.42 -29.65
C PHE A 190 -22.99 -8.83 -30.24
N GLU A 191 -22.31 -9.78 -29.59
CA GLU A 191 -22.33 -11.20 -29.98
C GLU A 191 -23.72 -11.81 -29.81
N VAL A 192 -24.44 -11.50 -28.72
CA VAL A 192 -25.83 -11.95 -28.54
C VAL A 192 -26.73 -11.43 -29.66
N VAL A 193 -26.58 -10.16 -30.05
CA VAL A 193 -27.37 -9.56 -31.15
C VAL A 193 -27.06 -10.23 -32.49
N SER A 194 -25.78 -10.54 -32.77
CA SER A 194 -25.39 -11.16 -34.03
C SER A 194 -25.91 -12.58 -34.20
N VAL A 195 -26.05 -13.33 -33.10
CA VAL A 195 -26.57 -14.71 -33.10
C VAL A 195 -28.08 -14.77 -33.18
N VAL A 196 -28.79 -13.88 -32.47
CA VAL A 196 -30.27 -13.94 -32.33
C VAL A 196 -31.00 -13.23 -33.48
N GLY A 197 -30.33 -12.37 -34.25
CA GLY A 197 -30.81 -11.83 -35.52
C GLY A 197 -31.94 -10.77 -35.44
N SER A 198 -32.72 -10.72 -34.35
CA SER A 198 -33.53 -9.57 -33.96
C SER A 198 -32.78 -8.71 -32.93
N MET A 199 -33.32 -7.55 -32.52
CA MET A 199 -32.86 -6.94 -31.25
C MET A 199 -33.03 -8.02 -30.19
N GLY A 200 -31.94 -8.75 -29.87
CA GLY A 200 -31.95 -9.87 -28.96
C GLY A 200 -32.69 -9.47 -27.70
N ASP A 201 -33.46 -10.40 -27.12
CA ASP A 201 -34.35 -10.15 -26.00
C ASP A 201 -33.77 -9.08 -25.07
N ALA A 202 -34.43 -7.92 -25.00
CA ALA A 202 -33.84 -6.68 -24.44
C ALA A 202 -33.35 -6.90 -23.00
N SER A 203 -33.94 -7.87 -22.31
CA SER A 203 -33.51 -8.39 -21.01
C SER A 203 -32.07 -8.92 -21.00
N VAL A 204 -31.67 -9.72 -22.01
CA VAL A 204 -30.33 -10.31 -22.12
C VAL A 204 -29.27 -9.24 -22.37
N LEU A 205 -29.57 -8.29 -23.26
CA LEU A 205 -28.73 -7.12 -23.52
C LEU A 205 -28.53 -6.28 -22.26
N ALA A 206 -29.62 -5.98 -21.54
CA ALA A 206 -29.56 -5.24 -20.28
C ALA A 206 -28.73 -5.97 -19.21
N GLY A 207 -28.78 -7.31 -19.19
CA GLY A 207 -27.97 -8.15 -18.30
C GLY A 207 -26.46 -7.97 -18.53
N SER A 208 -25.99 -8.08 -19.76
CA SER A 208 -24.56 -7.95 -20.12
C SER A 208 -24.01 -6.55 -19.85
N ILE A 209 -24.82 -5.51 -20.13
CA ILE A 209 -24.45 -4.11 -19.83
C ILE A 209 -24.42 -3.88 -18.30
N SER A 210 -25.39 -4.42 -17.56
CA SER A 210 -25.43 -4.30 -16.09
C SER A 210 -24.22 -4.97 -15.44
N LYS A 211 -23.85 -6.17 -15.91
CA LYS A 211 -22.64 -6.89 -15.51
C LYS A 211 -21.38 -6.03 -15.74
N ALA A 212 -21.25 -5.42 -16.92
CA ALA A 212 -20.16 -4.50 -17.25
C ALA A 212 -20.06 -3.32 -16.26
N LEU A 213 -21.18 -2.66 -15.95
CA LEU A 213 -21.21 -1.54 -15.02
C LEU A 213 -20.85 -1.95 -13.58
N VAL A 214 -21.28 -3.13 -13.14
CA VAL A 214 -20.92 -3.67 -11.81
C VAL A 214 -19.41 -3.89 -11.69
N THR A 215 -18.76 -4.43 -12.73
CA THR A 215 -17.30 -4.64 -12.70
C THR A 215 -16.52 -3.32 -12.62
N THR A 216 -17.01 -2.25 -13.26
CA THR A 216 -16.40 -0.90 -13.15
C THR A 216 -16.57 -0.34 -11.76
N ALA A 217 -17.79 -0.41 -11.21
CA ALA A 217 -18.07 0.07 -9.86
C ALA A 217 -17.19 -0.65 -8.83
N ALA A 218 -17.06 -1.98 -8.95
CA ALA A 218 -16.17 -2.77 -8.10
C ALA A 218 -14.70 -2.32 -8.22
N GLY A 219 -14.22 -2.04 -9.44
CA GLY A 219 -12.85 -1.58 -9.67
C GLY A 219 -12.57 -0.25 -8.98
N LEU A 220 -13.52 0.68 -9.01
CA LEU A 220 -13.41 1.97 -8.33
C LEU A 220 -13.48 1.82 -6.80
N ILE A 221 -14.36 0.98 -6.28
CA ILE A 221 -14.49 0.72 -4.84
C ILE A 221 -13.17 0.18 -4.25
N ILE A 222 -12.40 -0.60 -5.03
CA ILE A 222 -11.09 -1.11 -4.60
C ILE A 222 -9.99 -0.06 -4.79
N ALA A 223 -10.02 0.68 -5.89
CA ALA A 223 -8.99 1.64 -6.25
C ALA A 223 -8.91 2.85 -5.30
N VAL A 224 -10.07 3.41 -4.93
CA VAL A 224 -10.13 4.63 -4.11
C VAL A 224 -9.46 4.44 -2.73
N PRO A 225 -9.80 3.39 -1.95
CA PRO A 225 -9.09 3.12 -0.70
C PRO A 225 -7.61 2.79 -0.90
N ALA A 226 -7.27 1.99 -1.91
CA ALA A 226 -5.88 1.63 -2.20
C ALA A 226 -5.01 2.88 -2.46
N LEU A 227 -5.54 3.83 -3.23
CA LEU A 227 -4.87 5.10 -3.53
C LEU A 227 -4.69 5.96 -2.27
N ALA A 228 -5.76 6.11 -1.47
CA ALA A 228 -5.71 6.86 -0.22
C ALA A 228 -4.65 6.28 0.74
N PHE A 229 -4.59 4.95 0.86
CA PHE A 229 -3.59 4.28 1.70
C PHE A 229 -2.17 4.44 1.20
N TYR A 230 -1.95 4.34 -0.12
CA TYR A 230 -0.63 4.59 -0.69
C TYR A 230 -0.13 6.01 -0.36
N HIS A 231 -0.98 7.02 -0.53
CA HIS A 231 -0.64 8.40 -0.19
C HIS A 231 -0.40 8.60 1.32
N TYR A 232 -1.20 7.96 2.18
CA TYR A 232 -1.00 7.99 3.62
C TYR A 232 0.38 7.42 4.02
N ILE A 233 0.73 6.24 3.49
CA ILE A 233 2.03 5.59 3.77
C ILE A 233 3.18 6.44 3.24
N LYS A 234 3.05 6.99 2.02
CA LYS A 234 4.06 7.87 1.42
C LYS A 234 4.28 9.10 2.29
N GLY A 235 3.22 9.81 2.67
CA GLY A 235 3.31 10.99 3.54
C GLY A 235 3.92 10.67 4.89
N ARG A 236 3.54 9.53 5.49
CA ARG A 236 4.11 9.09 6.76
C ARG A 236 5.59 8.75 6.66
N THR A 237 6.02 8.13 5.57
CA THR A 237 7.43 7.78 5.33
C THR A 237 8.28 9.06 5.19
N VAL A 238 7.80 10.03 4.41
CA VAL A 238 8.46 11.35 4.26
C VAL A 238 8.59 12.05 5.61
N ALA A 239 7.53 12.12 6.40
CA ALA A 239 7.57 12.75 7.72
C ALA A 239 8.58 12.08 8.67
N LEU A 240 8.69 10.74 8.64
CA LEU A 240 9.65 10.01 9.47
C LEU A 240 11.10 10.24 9.02
N THR A 241 11.35 10.40 7.72
CA THR A 241 12.69 10.72 7.23
C THR A 241 13.11 12.14 7.59
N LEU A 242 12.20 13.11 7.54
CA LEU A 242 12.51 14.47 8.00
C LEU A 242 12.92 14.49 9.49
N LEU A 243 12.20 13.76 10.33
CA LEU A 243 12.57 13.62 11.75
C LEU A 243 13.93 12.92 11.93
N LEU A 244 14.21 11.90 11.12
CA LEU A 244 15.50 11.22 11.13
C LEU A 244 16.64 12.17 10.72
N GLU A 245 16.45 12.98 9.68
CA GLU A 245 17.42 13.97 9.22
C GLU A 245 17.69 15.03 10.30
N GLU A 246 16.65 15.49 10.99
CA GLU A 246 16.76 16.41 12.13
C GLU A 246 17.58 15.81 13.28
N ASP A 247 17.21 14.61 13.74
CA ASP A 247 17.93 13.88 14.80
C ASP A 247 19.41 13.65 14.44
N VAL A 248 19.69 13.28 13.20
CA VAL A 248 21.03 13.03 12.69
C VAL A 248 21.85 14.31 12.64
N ASN A 249 21.27 15.40 12.15
CA ASN A 249 21.94 16.69 12.05
C ASN A 249 22.31 17.21 13.45
N GLU A 250 21.40 17.10 14.41
CA GLU A 250 21.66 17.51 15.79
C GLU A 250 22.80 16.68 16.44
N VAL A 251 22.81 15.37 16.21
CA VAL A 251 23.91 14.49 16.67
C VAL A 251 25.24 14.89 16.00
N LEU A 252 25.22 15.14 14.69
CA LEU A 252 26.42 15.52 13.94
C LEU A 252 27.02 16.83 14.46
N THR A 253 26.18 17.87 14.61
CA THR A 253 26.62 19.18 15.11
C THR A 253 27.20 19.06 16.52
N THR A 254 26.54 18.32 17.41
CA THR A 254 26.98 18.23 18.81
C THR A 254 28.20 17.34 19.01
N TRP A 255 28.45 16.36 18.12
CA TRP A 255 29.58 15.44 18.26
C TRP A 255 30.83 15.89 17.54
N PHE A 256 30.68 16.62 16.42
CA PHE A 256 31.80 16.87 15.51
C PHE A 256 32.00 18.35 15.18
N MET A 257 30.95 19.17 15.12
CA MET A 257 31.13 20.60 14.78
C MET A 257 31.60 21.43 15.96
N THR A 258 31.13 21.15 17.18
CA THR A 258 31.63 21.84 18.38
C THR A 258 33.12 21.56 18.65
N LEU A 259 33.65 20.42 18.19
CA LEU A 259 35.06 20.08 18.33
C LEU A 259 35.96 20.85 17.35
N GLU A 260 35.49 21.12 16.13
CA GLU A 260 36.24 21.90 15.14
C GLU A 260 36.42 23.37 15.54
N ASP A 261 35.47 23.92 16.30
CA ASP A 261 35.56 25.30 16.81
C ASP A 261 36.52 25.41 18.02
N GLU A 262 36.56 24.39 18.90
CA GLU A 262 37.49 24.34 20.03
C GLU A 262 38.96 24.12 19.57
N ASP A 263 39.21 23.22 18.62
CA ASP A 263 40.57 23.02 18.08
C ASP A 263 41.10 24.29 17.40
N LYS A 264 40.29 24.96 16.57
CA LYS A 264 40.68 26.23 15.93
C LYS A 264 40.90 27.37 16.92
N ALA A 265 40.11 27.44 17.98
CA ALA A 265 40.30 28.42 19.04
C ALA A 265 41.65 28.20 19.77
N SER A 266 41.97 26.94 20.09
CA SER A 266 43.24 26.57 20.75
C SER A 266 44.48 26.84 19.89
N ASP A 267 44.41 26.58 18.58
CA ASP A 267 45.49 26.88 17.63
C ASP A 267 45.72 28.39 17.49
N SER A 268 44.65 29.20 17.62
CA SER A 268 44.75 30.66 17.56
C SER A 268 45.33 31.29 18.83
N GLU A 269 45.08 30.71 20.02
CA GLU A 269 45.69 31.18 21.28
C GLU A 269 47.16 30.78 21.39
N GLY A 270 47.55 29.58 20.91
CA GLY A 270 48.95 29.13 20.92
C GLY A 270 49.88 29.97 20.03
N GLN A 271 49.38 30.50 18.90
CA GLN A 271 50.15 31.40 18.04
C GLN A 271 50.36 32.80 18.61
N VAL A 272 49.50 33.27 19.52
CA VAL A 272 49.63 34.61 20.12
C VAL A 272 50.65 34.63 21.26
N THR A 273 50.83 33.51 21.97
CA THR A 273 51.79 33.41 23.09
C THR A 273 53.25 33.23 22.67
N ASP A 274 53.53 32.81 21.43
CA ASP A 274 54.90 32.58 20.93
C ASP A 274 55.48 33.82 20.18
N ALA A 275 54.73 34.92 20.14
CA ALA A 275 55.06 36.16 19.44
C ALA A 275 55.42 37.35 20.36
N GLY A 276 55.57 37.13 21.66
CA GLY A 276 55.95 38.15 22.66
C GLY A 276 57.22 37.79 23.42
#